data_AF-A0A229HL35-F1
#
_entry.id   AF-A0A229HL35-F1
#
_cell.length_a   1.000
_cell.length_b   1.000
_cell.length_c   1.000
_cell.angle_alpha   90.00
_cell.angle_beta   90.00
_cell.angle_gamma   90.00
#
_symmetry.space_group_name_H-M   'P 1'
#
loop_
_entity.id
_entity.type
_entity.pdbx_description
1 polymer ?
#
loop_
_entity_poly.entity_id
_entity_poly.type
_entity_poly.pdbx_seq_one_letter_code
_entity_poly.pdbx_strand_id
1 'polypeptide(L)'
;MVTVTGRTGERSETRKKTVGAGPGFCHTLGLLVLALSEWVRADLKDATSYASHSYLKNMIEFAAELSDTDWYKPAVDLYDKVSFGQPRAALWAAVFMALVVRLNRHGPEEAQQALSWVTAAYCLLATVALMPYLAAPGGGGFVLLLAVSAGVVSAATR
;
A
#
# COMPACT_ATOMS: atom_id res chain seq x y z
N MET A 1 7.08 -12.24 -44.99
CA MET A 1 6.70 -12.67 -43.63
C MET A 1 7.65 -11.97 -42.67
N VAL A 2 7.27 -10.80 -42.16
CA VAL A 2 8.14 -10.01 -41.26
C VAL A 2 7.92 -10.52 -39.85
N THR A 3 8.98 -11.02 -39.23
CA THR A 3 8.99 -11.59 -37.89
C THR A 3 8.71 -10.48 -36.87
N VAL A 4 7.46 -10.36 -36.42
CA VAL A 4 7.03 -9.47 -35.33
C VAL A 4 7.36 -10.12 -33.98
N THR A 5 8.64 -10.42 -33.72
CA THR A 5 9.09 -11.04 -32.47
C THR A 5 9.78 -10.06 -31.52
N GLY A 6 10.32 -8.94 -32.02
CA GLY A 6 10.97 -7.94 -31.16
C GLY A 6 10.02 -7.13 -30.27
N ARG A 7 8.93 -6.63 -30.85
CA ARG A 7 8.00 -5.69 -30.18
C ARG A 7 7.14 -6.33 -29.07
N THR A 8 6.91 -7.63 -29.18
CA THR A 8 6.14 -8.41 -28.21
C THR A 8 6.99 -8.81 -27.00
N GLY A 9 8.26 -9.14 -27.22
CA GLY A 9 9.22 -9.45 -26.15
C GLY A 9 9.57 -8.24 -25.28
N GLU A 10 9.86 -7.10 -25.89
CA GLU A 10 10.22 -5.86 -25.19
C GLU A 10 9.07 -5.37 -24.30
N ARG A 11 7.84 -5.34 -24.84
CA ARG A 11 6.62 -4.99 -24.10
C ARG A 11 6.33 -5.92 -22.92
N SER A 12 6.64 -7.22 -23.07
CA SER A 12 6.50 -8.21 -21.99
C SER A 12 7.50 -7.94 -20.85
N GLU A 13 8.75 -7.63 -21.17
CA GLU A 13 9.77 -7.32 -20.15
C GLU A 13 9.51 -5.98 -19.45
N THR A 14 9.11 -4.94 -20.18
CA THR A 14 8.71 -3.66 -19.58
C THR A 14 7.51 -3.83 -18.65
N ARG A 15 6.55 -4.68 -19.04
CA ARG A 15 5.41 -5.00 -18.17
C ARG A 15 5.85 -5.73 -16.92
N LYS A 16 6.73 -6.74 -17.00
CA LYS A 16 7.27 -7.42 -15.82
C LYS A 16 7.99 -6.45 -14.88
N LYS A 17 8.74 -5.47 -15.38
CA LYS A 17 9.37 -4.44 -14.55
C LYS A 17 8.37 -3.51 -13.87
N THR A 18 7.27 -3.22 -14.57
CA THR A 18 6.21 -2.30 -14.09
C THR A 18 5.33 -2.95 -13.02
N VAL A 19 4.89 -4.20 -13.22
CA VAL A 19 3.91 -4.87 -12.33
C VAL A 19 4.47 -6.12 -11.63
N GLY A 20 5.77 -6.37 -11.74
CA GLY A 20 6.43 -7.53 -11.15
C GLY A 20 6.51 -7.51 -9.62
N ALA A 21 7.25 -8.48 -9.07
CA ALA A 21 7.25 -8.78 -7.64
C ALA A 21 7.64 -7.59 -6.74
N GLY A 22 8.64 -6.79 -7.14
CA GLY A 22 9.10 -5.63 -6.36
C GLY A 22 7.99 -4.60 -6.13
N PRO A 23 7.50 -3.90 -7.16
CA PRO A 23 6.37 -2.99 -7.02
C PRO A 23 5.12 -3.70 -6.49
N GLY A 24 4.84 -4.93 -6.92
CA GLY A 24 3.69 -5.72 -6.48
C GLY A 24 3.63 -5.93 -4.96
N PHE A 25 4.77 -6.20 -4.32
CA PHE A 25 4.85 -6.31 -2.87
C PHE A 25 4.53 -5.00 -2.17
N CYS A 26 5.13 -3.88 -2.60
CA CYS A 26 4.86 -2.58 -2.01
C CYS A 26 3.39 -2.16 -2.16
N HIS A 27 2.77 -2.40 -3.32
CA HIS A 27 1.35 -2.11 -3.51
C HIS A 27 0.44 -2.99 -2.66
N THR A 28 0.81 -4.25 -2.44
CA THR A 28 0.11 -5.13 -1.51
C THR A 28 0.14 -4.57 -0.09
N LEU A 29 1.31 -4.12 0.36
CA LEU A 29 1.46 -3.48 1.66
C LEU A 29 0.64 -2.18 1.76
N GLY A 30 0.68 -1.33 0.73
CA GLY A 30 -0.12 -0.11 0.66
C GLY A 30 -1.63 -0.38 0.75
N LEU A 31 -2.12 -1.38 0.02
CA LEU A 31 -3.53 -1.80 0.09
C LEU A 31 -3.89 -2.36 1.48
N LEU A 32 -2.99 -3.14 2.09
CA LEU A 32 -3.17 -3.66 3.45
C LEU A 32 -3.33 -2.53 4.47
N VAL A 33 -2.40 -1.57 4.52
CA VAL A 33 -2.49 -0.46 5.49
C VAL A 33 -3.63 0.50 5.20
N LEU A 34 -4.03 0.64 3.93
CA LEU A 34 -5.25 1.35 3.57
C LEU A 34 -6.48 0.66 4.15
N ALA A 35 -6.62 -0.66 3.96
CA ALA A 35 -7.75 -1.42 4.48
C ALA A 35 -7.83 -1.37 6.02
N LEU A 36 -6.68 -1.50 6.70
CA LEU A 36 -6.61 -1.42 8.16
C LEU A 36 -6.97 -0.03 8.67
N SER A 37 -6.42 1.03 8.08
CA SER A 37 -6.71 2.40 8.50
C SER A 37 -8.18 2.77 8.26
N GLU A 38 -8.79 2.32 7.16
CA GLU A 38 -10.22 2.52 6.90
C GLU A 38 -11.11 1.70 7.81
N TRP A 39 -10.72 0.46 8.15
CA TRP A 39 -11.45 -0.36 9.11
C TRP A 39 -11.46 0.29 10.50
N VAL A 40 -10.29 0.66 11.03
CA VAL A 40 -10.19 1.38 12.32
C VAL A 40 -10.99 2.68 12.27
N ARG A 41 -10.90 3.45 11.17
CA ARG A 41 -11.65 4.70 11.02
C ARG A 41 -13.17 4.46 11.01
N ALA A 42 -13.64 3.40 10.34
CA ALA A 42 -15.06 3.06 10.30
C ALA A 42 -15.57 2.63 11.67
N ASP A 43 -14.82 1.79 12.36
CA ASP A 43 -15.14 1.30 13.70
C ASP A 43 -15.21 2.44 14.73
N LEU A 44 -14.24 3.35 14.71
CA LEU A 44 -14.22 4.52 15.59
C LEU A 44 -15.30 5.57 15.26
N LYS A 45 -15.84 5.60 14.04
CA LYS A 45 -16.86 6.57 13.64
C LYS A 45 -18.18 6.34 14.40
N ASP A 46 -18.49 5.09 14.70
CA ASP A 46 -19.74 4.67 15.32
C ASP A 46 -19.55 4.37 16.82
N ALA A 47 -18.36 4.62 17.36
CA ALA A 47 -18.01 4.37 18.75
C ALA A 47 -18.60 5.43 19.69
N THR A 48 -19.47 5.02 20.61
CA THR A 48 -19.93 5.84 21.74
C THR A 48 -18.98 5.81 22.93
N SER A 49 -18.01 4.88 22.95
CA SER A 49 -16.94 4.80 23.95
C SER A 49 -15.70 4.07 23.42
N TYR A 50 -14.53 4.71 23.50
CA TYR A 50 -13.23 4.13 23.15
C TYR A 50 -12.81 2.94 24.03
N ALA A 51 -13.37 2.83 25.25
CA ALA A 51 -13.03 1.79 26.22
C ALA A 51 -13.43 0.37 25.78
N SER A 52 -14.24 0.24 24.73
CA SER A 52 -14.69 -1.06 24.18
C SER A 52 -13.76 -1.66 23.11
N HIS A 53 -12.72 -0.94 22.67
CA HIS A 53 -11.87 -1.33 21.54
C HIS A 53 -10.50 -1.84 22.00
N SER A 54 -10.42 -3.13 22.33
CA SER A 54 -9.20 -3.75 22.87
C SER A 54 -7.98 -3.65 21.93
N TYR A 55 -8.19 -3.54 20.63
CA TYR A 55 -7.11 -3.42 19.65
C TYR A 55 -6.37 -2.08 19.73
N LEU A 56 -7.02 -1.01 20.24
CA LEU A 56 -6.38 0.31 20.38
C LEU A 56 -5.22 0.26 21.36
N LYS A 57 -5.32 -0.56 22.41
CA LYS A 57 -4.24 -0.77 23.37
C LYS A 57 -2.99 -1.28 22.64
N ASN A 58 -3.13 -2.32 21.83
CA ASN A 58 -2.02 -2.90 21.07
C ASN A 58 -1.42 -1.89 20.07
N MET A 59 -2.26 -1.08 19.42
CA MET A 59 -1.80 -0.03 18.51
C MET A 59 -0.99 1.04 19.25
N ILE A 60 -1.44 1.47 20.43
CA ILE A 60 -0.76 2.49 21.25
C ILE A 60 0.56 1.95 21.80
N GLU A 61 0.56 0.73 22.34
CA GLU A 61 1.78 0.08 22.83
C GLU A 61 2.81 -0.06 21.70
N PHE A 62 2.39 -0.51 20.52
CA PHE A 62 3.29 -0.63 19.38
C PHE A 62 3.79 0.73 18.87
N ALA A 63 2.94 1.77 18.89
CA ALA A 63 3.36 3.12 18.54
C ALA A 63 4.40 3.67 19.53
N ALA A 64 4.27 3.36 20.82
CA ALA A 64 5.24 3.75 21.84
C ALA A 64 6.60 3.06 21.60
N GLU A 65 6.61 1.75 21.35
CA GLU A 65 7.83 1.01 21.00
C GLU A 65 8.52 1.57 19.75
N LEU A 66 7.75 1.94 18.73
CA LEU A 66 8.29 2.57 17.51
C LEU A 66 8.83 3.98 17.79
N SER A 67 8.21 4.73 18.70
CA SER A 67 8.64 6.09 19.06
C SER A 67 10.00 6.12 19.77
N ASP A 68 10.41 5.01 20.38
CA ASP A 68 11.74 4.85 20.98
C ASP A 68 12.84 4.58 19.94
N THR A 69 12.48 4.50 18.64
CA THR A 69 13.45 4.30 17.55
C THR A 69 13.74 5.61 16.80
N ASP A 70 15.02 5.83 16.46
CA ASP A 70 15.46 7.07 15.81
C ASP A 70 14.97 7.24 14.36
N TRP A 71 14.49 6.17 13.72
CA TRP A 71 14.10 6.18 12.30
C TRP A 71 12.60 6.41 12.09
N TYR A 72 11.75 6.06 13.07
CA TYR A 72 10.29 6.05 12.87
C TYR A 72 9.71 7.45 12.73
N LYS A 73 10.09 8.37 13.63
CA LYS A 73 9.61 9.76 13.57
C LYS A 73 9.96 10.45 12.23
N PRO A 74 11.21 10.41 11.74
CA PRO A 74 11.54 10.92 10.40
C PRO A 74 10.69 10.31 9.27
N ALA A 75 10.34 9.02 9.36
CA ALA A 75 9.51 8.37 8.34
C ALA A 75 8.05 8.88 8.37
N VAL A 76 7.49 9.08 9.57
CA VAL A 76 6.15 9.67 9.76
C VAL A 76 6.13 11.12 9.26
N ASP A 77 7.15 11.92 9.62
CA ASP A 77 7.26 13.32 9.19
C ASP A 77 7.40 13.42 7.66
N LEU A 78 8.19 12.54 7.05
CA LEU A 78 8.32 12.46 5.59
C LEU A 78 6.98 12.09 4.95
N TYR A 79 6.28 11.09 5.49
CA TYR A 79 4.99 10.65 5.00
C TYR A 79 3.95 11.77 5.03
N ASP A 80 3.85 12.52 6.13
CA ASP A 80 2.92 13.65 6.25
C ASP A 80 3.25 14.74 5.21
N LYS A 81 4.54 15.07 5.06
CA LYS A 81 5.01 16.08 4.12
C LYS A 81 4.70 15.73 2.66
N VAL A 82 4.99 14.49 2.23
CA VAL A 82 4.70 14.04 0.85
C VAL A 82 3.22 13.76 0.61
N SER A 83 2.43 13.68 1.68
CA SER A 83 0.97 13.57 1.61
C SER A 83 0.27 14.93 1.55
N PHE A 84 1.00 16.04 1.61
CA PHE A 84 0.47 17.41 1.54
C PHE A 84 -0.64 17.69 2.58
N GLY A 85 -0.50 17.15 3.79
CA GLY A 85 -1.51 17.27 4.86
C GLY A 85 -2.80 16.47 4.59
N GLN A 86 -2.82 15.60 3.58
CA GLN A 86 -3.96 14.74 3.23
C GLN A 86 -3.54 13.25 3.16
N PRO A 87 -2.96 12.66 4.23
CA PRO A 87 -2.40 11.30 4.21
C PRO A 87 -3.40 10.23 3.76
N ARG A 88 -4.65 10.34 4.21
CA ARG A 88 -5.73 9.43 3.80
C ARG A 88 -6.00 9.51 2.31
N ALA A 89 -6.23 10.71 1.77
CA ALA A 89 -6.56 10.88 0.35
C ALA A 89 -5.38 10.49 -0.55
N ALA A 90 -4.16 10.81 -0.13
CA ALA A 90 -2.93 10.45 -0.84
C ALA A 90 -2.71 8.92 -0.86
N LEU A 91 -2.99 8.21 0.23
CA LEU A 91 -2.93 6.74 0.25
C LEU A 91 -3.98 6.09 -0.65
N TRP A 92 -5.23 6.56 -0.61
CA TRP A 92 -6.25 6.13 -1.57
C TRP A 92 -5.80 6.34 -3.01
N ALA A 93 -5.28 7.53 -3.33
CA ALA A 93 -4.80 7.85 -4.66
C ALA A 93 -3.65 6.93 -5.09
N ALA A 94 -2.67 6.67 -4.22
CA ALA A 94 -1.55 5.78 -4.52
C ALA A 94 -2.02 4.34 -4.82
N VAL A 95 -2.94 3.80 -4.02
CA VAL A 95 -3.50 2.46 -4.23
C VAL A 95 -4.33 2.40 -5.52
N PHE A 96 -5.18 3.40 -5.79
CA PHE A 96 -5.92 3.46 -7.04
C PHE A 96 -5.00 3.55 -8.27
N MET A 97 -3.95 4.37 -8.20
CA MET A 97 -2.97 4.48 -9.27
C MET A 97 -2.23 3.16 -9.50
N ALA A 98 -1.87 2.45 -8.44
CA ALA A 98 -1.27 1.11 -8.54
C ALA A 98 -2.19 0.09 -9.22
N LEU A 99 -3.50 0.16 -8.96
CA LEU A 99 -4.51 -0.67 -9.62
C LEU A 99 -4.73 -0.25 -11.08
N VAL A 100 -4.80 1.05 -11.36
CA VAL A 100 -4.95 1.58 -12.74
C VAL A 100 -3.77 1.15 -13.61
N VAL A 101 -2.53 1.26 -13.12
CA VAL A 101 -1.34 0.80 -13.86
C VAL A 101 -1.41 -0.71 -14.14
N ARG A 102 -1.94 -1.50 -13.21
CA ARG A 102 -2.08 -2.95 -13.36
C ARG A 102 -3.16 -3.35 -14.35
N LEU A 103 -4.31 -2.70 -14.30
CA LEU A 103 -5.45 -2.98 -15.16
C LEU A 103 -5.28 -2.40 -16.57
N ASN A 104 -4.61 -1.26 -16.70
CA ASN A 104 -4.41 -0.60 -17.99
C ASN A 104 -3.26 -1.25 -18.76
N ARG A 105 -3.55 -2.25 -19.59
CA ARG A 105 -2.50 -2.95 -20.37
C ARG A 105 -1.90 -2.17 -21.54
N HIS A 106 -2.59 -1.12 -21.97
CA HIS A 106 -2.29 -0.44 -23.23
C HIS A 106 -1.84 1.01 -23.05
N GLY A 107 -1.63 1.45 -21.81
CA GLY A 107 -1.11 2.78 -21.55
C GLY A 107 0.38 2.93 -21.93
N PRO A 108 0.87 4.18 -21.96
CA PRO A 108 2.26 4.48 -22.30
C PRO A 108 3.24 3.84 -21.31
N GLU A 109 4.23 3.12 -21.81
CA GLU A 109 5.12 2.28 -21.00
C GLU A 109 5.91 3.08 -19.95
N GLU A 110 6.55 4.17 -20.37
CA GLU A 110 7.37 5.02 -19.49
C GLU A 110 6.54 5.61 -18.34
N ALA A 111 5.35 6.13 -18.66
CA ALA A 111 4.45 6.70 -17.66
C ALA A 111 3.97 5.62 -16.67
N GLN A 112 3.62 4.43 -17.15
CA GLN A 112 3.19 3.33 -16.28
C GLN A 112 4.32 2.85 -15.36
N GLN A 113 5.53 2.73 -15.88
CA GLN A 113 6.69 2.33 -15.09
C GLN A 113 6.99 3.37 -13.99
N ALA A 114 7.03 4.65 -14.35
CA ALA A 114 7.25 5.73 -13.39
C ALA A 114 6.15 5.76 -12.32
N LEU A 115 4.88 5.73 -12.74
CA LEU A 115 3.75 5.69 -11.82
C LEU A 115 3.79 4.49 -10.88
N SER A 116 4.11 3.30 -11.40
CA SER A 116 4.21 2.09 -10.56
C SER A 116 5.30 2.20 -9.51
N TRP A 117 6.47 2.72 -9.86
CA TRP A 117 7.57 2.85 -8.89
C TRP A 117 7.34 3.96 -7.88
N VAL A 118 6.79 5.10 -8.30
CA VAL A 118 6.44 6.20 -7.39
C VAL A 118 5.35 5.75 -6.41
N THR A 119 4.31 5.07 -6.90
CA THR A 119 3.25 4.55 -6.04
C THR A 119 3.74 3.42 -5.15
N ALA A 120 4.65 2.56 -5.60
CA ALA A 120 5.30 1.54 -4.78
C ALA A 120 6.11 2.17 -3.64
N ALA A 121 6.94 3.19 -3.93
CA ALA A 121 7.71 3.90 -2.93
C ALA A 121 6.80 4.59 -1.90
N TYR A 122 5.73 5.25 -2.36
CA TYR A 122 4.74 5.86 -1.48
C TYR A 122 4.01 4.83 -0.62
N CYS A 123 3.57 3.70 -1.19
CA CYS A 123 2.90 2.63 -0.45
C CYS A 123 3.81 2.02 0.63
N LEU A 124 5.10 1.86 0.33
CA LEU A 124 6.09 1.41 1.31
C LEU A 124 6.25 2.43 2.44
N LEU A 125 6.44 3.71 2.10
CA LEU A 125 6.54 4.79 3.09
C LEU A 125 5.28 4.88 3.97
N ALA A 126 4.09 4.81 3.37
CA ALA A 126 2.83 4.79 4.09
C ALA A 126 2.72 3.58 5.01
N THR A 127 3.19 2.40 4.57
CA THR A 127 3.21 1.20 5.41
C THR A 127 4.10 1.39 6.62
N VAL A 128 5.27 1.99 6.43
CA VAL A 128 6.20 2.30 7.51
C VAL A 128 5.58 3.31 8.48
N ALA A 129 4.99 4.40 7.99
CA ALA A 129 4.39 5.45 8.82
C ALA A 129 3.10 5.01 9.53
N LEU A 130 2.36 4.05 8.97
CA LEU A 130 1.12 3.52 9.51
C LEU A 130 1.30 2.16 10.19
N MET A 131 2.55 1.78 10.49
CA MET A 131 2.89 0.50 11.11
C MET A 131 2.08 0.17 12.38
N PRO A 132 1.72 1.12 13.26
CA PRO A 132 0.85 0.85 14.41
C PRO A 132 -0.48 0.19 14.05
N TYR A 133 -1.05 0.48 12.88
CA TYR A 133 -2.31 -0.14 12.41
C TYR A 133 -2.18 -1.65 12.17
N LEU A 134 -0.96 -2.17 11.96
CA LEU A 134 -0.72 -3.61 11.78
C LEU A 134 -1.00 -4.41 13.06
N ALA A 135 -0.98 -3.78 14.23
CA ALA A 135 -1.32 -4.41 15.50
C ALA A 135 -2.84 -4.53 15.73
N ALA A 136 -3.65 -3.81 14.95
CA ALA A 136 -5.09 -3.73 15.15
C ALA A 136 -5.87 -5.05 14.91
N PRO A 137 -5.66 -5.80 13.81
CA PRO A 137 -6.47 -6.98 13.47
C PRO A 137 -6.06 -8.25 14.24
N GLY A 138 -5.01 -8.20 15.07
CA GLY A 138 -4.35 -9.38 15.64
C GLY A 138 -3.66 -10.25 14.57
N GLY A 139 -2.93 -11.28 15.01
CA GLY A 139 -2.12 -12.11 14.10
C GLY A 139 -2.93 -12.81 12.99
N GLY A 140 -4.09 -13.38 13.32
CA GLY A 140 -4.96 -14.05 12.34
C GLY A 140 -5.60 -13.10 11.34
N GLY A 141 -6.10 -11.95 11.79
CA GLY A 141 -6.70 -10.93 10.91
C GLY A 141 -5.66 -10.28 9.99
N PHE A 142 -4.44 -10.06 10.48
CA PHE A 142 -3.33 -9.57 9.67
C PHE A 142 -3.02 -10.50 8.49
N VAL A 143 -2.86 -11.81 8.74
CA VAL A 143 -2.54 -12.79 7.69
C VAL A 143 -3.66 -12.87 6.64
N LEU A 144 -4.92 -12.87 7.09
CA LEU A 144 -6.07 -12.88 6.19
C LEU A 144 -6.10 -11.62 5.30
N LEU A 145 -5.95 -10.43 5.88
CA LEU A 145 -5.96 -9.18 5.13
C LEU A 145 -4.77 -9.07 4.18
N LEU A 146 -3.59 -9.55 4.58
CA LEU A 146 -2.42 -9.62 3.71
C LEU A 146 -2.70 -10.53 2.50
N ALA A 147 -3.29 -11.70 2.74
CA ALA A 147 -3.66 -12.65 1.68
C ALA A 147 -4.70 -12.05 0.72
N VAL A 148 -5.72 -11.36 1.24
CA VAL A 148 -6.73 -10.66 0.43
C VAL A 148 -6.09 -9.56 -0.41
N SER A 149 -5.25 -8.70 0.19
CA SER A 149 -4.55 -7.63 -0.52
C SER A 149 -3.64 -8.18 -1.61
N ALA A 150 -2.88 -9.24 -1.32
CA ALA A 150 -2.04 -9.92 -2.31
C ALA A 150 -2.89 -10.52 -3.45
N GLY A 151 -4.04 -11.12 -3.12
CA GLY A 151 -5.01 -11.64 -4.08
C GLY A 151 -5.52 -10.56 -5.03
N VAL A 152 -5.93 -9.40 -4.49
CA VAL A 152 -6.41 -8.26 -5.29
C VAL A 152 -5.31 -7.74 -6.23
N VAL A 153 -4.09 -7.51 -5.71
CA VAL A 153 -2.97 -7.03 -6.52
C VAL A 153 -2.57 -8.04 -7.59
N SER A 154 -2.58 -9.34 -7.26
CA SER A 154 -2.29 -10.41 -8.21
C SER A 154 -3.37 -10.50 -9.30
N ALA A 155 -4.64 -10.44 -8.92
CA ALA A 155 -5.76 -10.48 -9.86
C ALA A 155 -5.74 -9.28 -10.82
N ALA A 156 -5.45 -8.07 -10.32
CA ALA A 156 -5.32 -6.88 -11.16
C ALA A 156 -4.17 -6.96 -12.18
N THR A 157 -3.20 -7.85 -11.95
CA THR A 157 -2.03 -8.03 -12.80
C THR A 157 -2.26 -9.08 -13.91
N ARG A 158 -3.20 -10.01 -13.69
CA ARG A 158 -3.56 -11.10 -14.63
C ARG A 158 -4.52 -10.65 -15.71
#